data_AF-S8CR70-F1
#
_entry.id   AF-S8CR70-F1
#
_cell.length_a   1.000
_cell.length_b   1.000
_cell.length_c   1.000
_cell.angle_alpha   90.00
_cell.angle_beta   90.00
_cell.angle_gamma   90.00
#
_symmetry.space_group_name_H-M   'P 1'
#
loop_
_entity.id
_entity.type
_entity.pdbx_description
1 polymer ?
#
loop_
_entity_poly.entity_id
_entity_poly.type
_entity_poly.pdbx_seq_one_letter_code
_entity_poly.pdbx_strand_id
1 'polypeptide(L)'
;PPPNSKNHHRGSSSSSSTTQACAACKYQRRKCVSDCILAPYFPHDSQRQFLNAHRLFGVSNIIKIVRHLNPPAKDHAMRTIIYQSDVRAADPVGGCYRIVRELEHRIALAKAELDIVLHQLALCRAAA
;
A
#
# COMPACT_ATOMS: atom_id res chain seq x y z
N PRO A 1 46.54 20.42 24.41
CA PRO A 1 46.19 19.84 25.73
C PRO A 1 44.75 19.29 25.73
N PRO A 2 44.52 18.11 26.33
CA PRO A 2 43.51 17.10 25.95
C PRO A 2 42.27 17.14 26.90
N PRO A 3 41.30 16.17 26.92
CA PRO A 3 41.43 14.76 26.52
C PRO A 3 40.30 14.07 25.73
N ASN A 4 40.75 12.91 25.28
CA ASN A 4 40.20 11.76 24.56
C ASN A 4 39.26 10.88 25.42
N SER A 5 38.57 9.94 24.76
CA SER A 5 37.82 8.74 25.26
C SER A 5 36.33 8.98 25.58
N LYS A 6 35.36 8.10 25.29
CA LYS A 6 35.35 6.62 25.21
C LYS A 6 34.27 6.10 24.25
N ASN A 7 34.57 4.96 23.61
CA ASN A 7 33.62 3.99 23.07
C ASN A 7 32.53 3.65 24.09
N HIS A 8 31.26 3.70 23.67
CA HIS A 8 30.22 2.90 24.28
C HIS A 8 29.67 1.91 23.24
N HIS A 9 30.11 0.67 23.38
CA HIS A 9 29.38 -0.51 22.92
C HIS A 9 27.94 -0.41 23.41
N ARG A 10 26.96 -0.21 22.51
CA ARG A 10 25.57 -0.52 22.80
C ARG A 10 25.37 -2.01 22.55
N GLY A 11 25.79 -2.78 23.54
CA GLY A 11 25.42 -4.18 23.68
C GLY A 11 23.90 -4.31 23.74
N SER A 12 23.45 -5.40 23.14
CA SER A 12 22.09 -5.93 23.13
C SER A 12 21.42 -5.81 24.49
N SER A 13 20.51 -4.84 24.62
CA SER A 13 19.50 -4.85 25.66
C SER A 13 18.37 -5.74 25.20
N SER A 14 18.41 -7.00 25.62
CA SER A 14 17.27 -7.92 25.65
C SER A 14 16.18 -7.32 26.54
N SER A 15 15.37 -6.42 25.99
CA SER A 15 14.10 -6.06 26.58
C SER A 15 13.12 -7.18 26.24
N SER A 16 12.71 -7.91 27.27
CA SER A 16 11.47 -8.70 27.30
C SER A 16 10.25 -7.78 27.18
N SER A 17 10.23 -6.98 26.11
CA SER A 17 9.00 -6.42 25.57
C SER A 17 8.16 -7.61 25.15
N THR A 18 6.93 -7.66 25.63
CA THR A 18 5.89 -8.49 25.03
C THR A 18 5.85 -8.08 23.56
N THR A 19 6.54 -8.83 22.69
CA THR A 19 6.63 -8.54 21.26
C THR A 19 5.22 -8.68 20.71
N GLN A 20 4.53 -7.55 20.60
CA GLN A 20 3.14 -7.53 20.22
C GLN A 20 3.05 -8.10 18.82
N ALA A 21 2.31 -9.22 18.70
CA ALA A 21 2.18 -9.88 17.41
C ALA A 21 1.53 -8.93 16.41
N CYS A 22 2.07 -8.90 15.19
CA CYS A 22 1.47 -8.17 14.09
C CYS A 22 0.04 -8.71 13.83
N ALA A 23 -0.83 -7.93 13.17
CA ALA A 23 -2.22 -8.31 12.97
C ALA A 23 -2.37 -9.67 12.27
N ALA A 24 -1.47 -9.98 11.33
CA ALA A 24 -1.45 -11.25 10.61
C ALA A 24 -1.14 -12.46 11.51
N CYS A 25 -0.12 -12.33 12.36
CA CYS A 25 0.29 -13.40 13.28
C CYS A 25 -0.72 -13.59 14.40
N LYS A 26 -1.29 -12.49 14.91
CA LYS A 26 -2.39 -12.50 15.89
C LYS A 26 -3.60 -13.26 15.34
N TYR A 27 -4.00 -12.97 14.11
CA TYR A 27 -5.12 -13.66 13.44
C TYR A 27 -4.84 -15.16 13.25
N GLN A 28 -3.63 -15.51 12.81
CA GLN A 28 -3.20 -16.90 12.62
C GLN A 28 -2.92 -17.66 13.94
N ARG A 29 -3.04 -17.00 15.10
CA ARG A 29 -2.73 -17.56 16.43
C ARG A 29 -1.32 -18.17 16.51
N ARG A 30 -0.34 -17.53 15.87
CA ARG A 30 1.06 -17.97 15.86
C ARG A 30 1.99 -16.89 16.42
N LYS A 31 3.16 -17.30 16.90
CA LYS A 31 4.20 -16.36 17.36
C LYS A 31 4.68 -15.47 16.21
N CYS A 32 4.79 -14.16 16.46
CA CYS A 32 5.41 -13.24 15.52
C CYS A 32 6.93 -13.22 15.76
N VAL A 33 7.69 -13.59 14.74
CA VAL A 33 9.16 -13.59 14.75
C VAL A 33 9.70 -12.27 14.20
N SER A 34 10.96 -11.95 14.50
CA SER A 34 11.59 -10.65 14.14
C SER A 34 11.74 -10.44 12.64
N ASP A 35 11.76 -11.50 11.85
CA ASP A 35 11.86 -11.51 10.38
C ASP A 35 10.49 -11.65 9.67
N CYS A 36 9.38 -11.43 10.41
CA CYS A 36 8.05 -11.54 9.84
C CYS A 36 7.83 -10.53 8.70
N ILE A 37 7.73 -11.03 7.46
CA ILE A 37 7.53 -10.23 6.24
C ILE A 37 6.26 -9.35 6.31
N LEU A 38 5.24 -9.77 7.05
CA LEU A 38 3.97 -9.05 7.17
C LEU A 38 3.97 -8.00 8.29
N ALA A 39 4.89 -8.08 9.25
CA ALA A 39 4.87 -7.22 10.43
C ALA A 39 5.04 -5.72 10.11
N PRO A 40 5.92 -5.30 9.18
CA PRO A 40 6.07 -3.89 8.82
C PRO A 40 4.81 -3.27 8.19
N TYR A 41 3.94 -4.09 7.58
CA TYR A 41 2.79 -3.62 6.80
C TYR A 41 1.45 -3.82 7.51
N PHE A 42 1.39 -4.76 8.45
CA PHE A 42 0.22 -5.06 9.27
C PHE A 42 0.57 -5.01 10.75
N PRO A 43 0.88 -3.82 11.31
CA PRO A 43 1.11 -3.67 12.74
C PRO A 43 -0.14 -4.10 13.55
N HIS A 44 0.01 -4.16 14.86
CA HIS A 44 -0.99 -4.77 15.76
C HIS A 44 -2.36 -4.07 15.74
N ASP A 45 -2.39 -2.79 15.38
CA ASP A 45 -3.55 -1.89 15.29
C ASP A 45 -4.23 -1.95 13.91
N SER A 46 -3.52 -2.39 12.86
CA SER A 46 -4.03 -2.56 11.49
C SER A 46 -4.87 -3.83 11.28
N GLN A 47 -5.60 -4.30 12.28
CA GLN A 47 -6.38 -5.54 12.21
C GLN A 47 -7.42 -5.52 11.07
N ARG A 48 -8.12 -4.39 10.90
CA ARG A 48 -9.12 -4.23 9.83
C ARG A 48 -8.50 -4.34 8.44
N GLN A 49 -7.38 -3.66 8.20
CA GLN A 49 -6.68 -3.69 6.92
C GLN A 49 -6.16 -5.09 6.62
N PHE A 50 -5.63 -5.79 7.63
CA PHE A 50 -5.22 -7.18 7.48
C PHE A 50 -6.40 -8.08 7.10
N LEU A 51 -7.56 -7.93 7.75
CA LEU A 51 -8.75 -8.73 7.43
C LEU A 51 -9.24 -8.48 6.00
N ASN A 52 -9.22 -7.23 5.53
CA ASN A 52 -9.55 -6.89 4.15
C ASN A 52 -8.58 -7.57 3.17
N ALA A 53 -7.27 -7.46 3.43
CA ALA A 53 -6.24 -8.08 2.59
C ALA A 53 -6.29 -9.61 2.59
N HIS A 54 -6.56 -10.20 3.76
CA HIS A 54 -6.79 -11.62 3.90
C HIS A 54 -8.01 -12.07 3.10
N ARG A 55 -9.11 -11.33 3.16
CA ARG A 55 -10.35 -11.67 2.45
C ARG A 55 -10.17 -11.62 0.93
N LEU A 56 -9.45 -10.63 0.41
CA LEU A 56 -9.28 -10.45 -1.03
C LEU A 56 -8.18 -11.33 -1.62
N PHE A 57 -7.01 -11.38 -0.98
CA PHE A 57 -5.84 -12.07 -1.52
C PHE A 57 -5.53 -13.38 -0.78
N GLY A 58 -5.76 -13.43 0.52
CA GLY A 58 -5.32 -14.52 1.39
C GLY A 58 -3.83 -14.43 1.73
N VAL A 59 -3.46 -14.91 2.93
CA VAL A 59 -2.08 -14.78 3.46
C VAL A 59 -1.05 -15.41 2.52
N SER A 60 -1.31 -16.62 2.01
CA SER A 60 -0.38 -17.36 1.18
C SER A 60 -0.07 -16.65 -0.13
N ASN A 61 -1.07 -16.02 -0.76
CA ASN A 61 -0.87 -15.29 -2.01
C ASN A 61 -0.13 -13.97 -1.76
N ILE A 62 -0.45 -13.24 -0.69
CA ILE A 62 0.31 -12.04 -0.30
C ILE A 62 1.79 -12.38 -0.13
N ILE A 63 2.11 -13.44 0.63
CA ILE A 63 3.49 -13.88 0.82
C ILE A 63 4.14 -14.26 -0.51
N LYS A 64 3.43 -15.01 -1.38
CA LYS A 64 3.95 -15.45 -2.69
C LYS A 64 4.30 -14.25 -3.59
N ILE A 65 3.43 -13.24 -3.66
CA ILE A 65 3.64 -12.02 -4.46
C ILE A 65 4.88 -11.28 -3.95
N VAL A 66 5.01 -11.10 -2.65
CA VAL A 66 6.00 -10.19 -2.05
C VAL A 66 7.38 -10.86 -1.90
N ARG A 67 7.45 -12.18 -1.76
CA ARG A 67 8.70 -12.90 -1.48
C ARG A 67 9.78 -12.69 -2.54
N HIS A 68 9.39 -12.59 -3.81
CA HIS A 68 10.32 -12.51 -4.94
C HIS A 68 10.70 -11.06 -5.33
N LEU A 69 10.17 -10.06 -4.63
CA LEU A 69 10.41 -8.66 -4.94
C LEU A 69 11.65 -8.13 -4.20
N ASN A 70 12.31 -7.12 -4.77
CA ASN A 70 13.31 -6.33 -4.05
C ASN A 70 12.62 -5.40 -3.00
N PRO A 71 13.34 -4.86 -2.00
CA PRO A 71 12.70 -4.10 -0.93
C PRO A 71 11.79 -2.95 -1.39
N PRO A 72 12.19 -2.07 -2.35
CA PRO A 72 11.29 -1.01 -2.83
C PRO A 72 10.02 -1.55 -3.49
N ALA A 73 10.12 -2.61 -4.29
CA ALA A 73 8.95 -3.23 -4.93
C ALA A 73 8.05 -3.94 -3.92
N LYS A 74 8.60 -4.49 -2.82
CA LYS A 74 7.79 -5.04 -1.71
C LYS A 74 6.91 -3.96 -1.09
N ASP A 75 7.46 -2.78 -0.83
CA ASP A 75 6.72 -1.67 -0.25
C ASP A 75 5.59 -1.21 -1.18
N HIS A 76 5.87 -1.07 -2.47
CA HIS A 76 4.83 -0.74 -3.45
C HIS A 76 3.76 -1.82 -3.55
N ALA A 77 4.15 -3.09 -3.67
CA ALA A 77 3.20 -4.19 -3.75
C ALA A 77 2.31 -4.28 -2.51
N MET A 78 2.87 -4.14 -1.30
CA MET A 78 2.11 -4.18 -0.06
C MET A 78 1.15 -3.01 0.08
N ARG A 79 1.58 -1.78 -0.28
CA ARG A 79 0.69 -0.61 -0.32
C ARG A 79 -0.46 -0.83 -1.29
N THR A 80 -0.19 -1.36 -2.47
CA THR A 80 -1.22 -1.68 -3.48
C THR A 80 -2.17 -2.76 -3.00
N ILE A 81 -1.68 -3.84 -2.40
CA ILE A 81 -2.52 -4.91 -1.83
C ILE A 81 -3.46 -4.34 -0.77
N ILE A 82 -2.94 -3.54 0.17
CA ILE A 82 -3.76 -2.92 1.22
C ILE A 82 -4.82 -2.01 0.61
N TYR A 83 -4.42 -1.11 -0.29
CA TYR A 83 -5.34 -0.19 -0.96
C TYR A 83 -6.45 -0.93 -1.71
N GLN A 84 -6.09 -1.90 -2.56
CA GLN A 84 -7.08 -2.66 -3.35
C GLN A 84 -8.06 -3.42 -2.45
N SER A 85 -7.57 -3.92 -1.32
CA SER A 85 -8.38 -4.66 -0.36
C SER A 85 -9.35 -3.77 0.40
N ASP A 86 -8.90 -2.58 0.83
CA ASP A 86 -9.75 -1.58 1.48
C ASP A 86 -10.82 -1.06 0.51
N VAL A 87 -10.46 -0.78 -0.74
CA VAL A 87 -11.41 -0.35 -1.77
C VAL A 87 -12.42 -1.47 -2.08
N ARG A 88 -11.99 -2.73 -2.20
CA ARG A 88 -12.91 -3.87 -2.38
C ARG A 88 -13.83 -4.08 -1.18
N ALA A 89 -13.35 -3.81 0.04
CA ALA A 89 -14.19 -3.88 1.23
C ALA A 89 -15.29 -2.80 1.22
N ALA A 90 -14.98 -1.60 0.71
CA ALA A 90 -15.95 -0.51 0.57
C ALA A 90 -16.91 -0.70 -0.61
N ASP A 91 -16.43 -1.23 -1.74
CA ASP A 91 -17.24 -1.59 -2.92
C ASP A 91 -16.99 -3.07 -3.30
N PRO A 92 -17.78 -4.01 -2.74
CA PRO A 92 -17.60 -5.44 -2.98
C PRO A 92 -17.71 -5.84 -4.45
N VAL A 93 -18.52 -5.13 -5.24
CA VAL A 93 -18.78 -5.46 -6.64
C VAL A 93 -17.74 -4.81 -7.55
N GLY A 94 -17.58 -3.49 -7.46
CA GLY A 94 -16.73 -2.73 -8.37
C GLY A 94 -15.28 -2.61 -7.93
N GLY A 95 -15.01 -2.52 -6.63
CA GLY A 95 -13.66 -2.31 -6.09
C GLY A 95 -12.86 -1.25 -6.87
N CYS A 96 -11.58 -1.51 -7.10
CA CYS A 96 -10.74 -0.61 -7.90
C CYS A 96 -11.17 -0.51 -9.37
N TYR A 97 -11.88 -1.50 -9.91
CA TYR A 97 -12.34 -1.43 -11.30
C TYR A 97 -13.31 -0.27 -11.51
N ARG A 98 -14.22 -0.02 -10.56
CA ARG A 98 -15.13 1.15 -10.65
C ARG A 98 -14.35 2.46 -10.69
N ILE A 99 -13.31 2.60 -9.87
CA ILE A 99 -12.45 3.79 -9.85
C ILE A 99 -11.76 3.99 -11.20
N VAL A 100 -11.21 2.92 -11.79
CA VAL A 100 -10.58 2.99 -13.12
C VAL A 100 -11.60 3.43 -14.17
N ARG A 101 -12.79 2.84 -14.19
CA ARG A 101 -13.85 3.18 -15.15
C ARG A 101 -14.31 4.64 -15.03
N GLU A 102 -14.43 5.14 -13.81
CA GLU A 102 -14.78 6.54 -13.56
C GLU A 102 -13.68 7.48 -14.08
N LEU A 103 -12.41 7.17 -13.81
CA LEU A 103 -11.29 7.96 -14.31
C LEU A 103 -11.19 7.95 -15.83
N GLU A 104 -11.37 6.78 -16.46
CA GLU A 104 -11.43 6.65 -17.92
C GLU A 104 -12.56 7.50 -18.52
N HIS A 105 -13.74 7.49 -17.90
CA HIS A 105 -14.87 8.30 -18.33
C HIS A 105 -14.57 9.81 -18.22
N ARG A 106 -14.01 10.24 -17.09
CA ARG A 106 -13.61 11.65 -16.88
C ARG A 106 -12.55 12.12 -17.86
N ILE A 107 -11.58 11.26 -18.19
CA ILE A 107 -10.58 11.56 -19.22
C ILE A 107 -11.25 11.72 -20.59
N ALA A 108 -12.22 10.86 -20.93
CA ALA A 108 -12.93 10.96 -22.20
C ALA A 108 -13.75 12.26 -22.31
N LEU A 109 -14.45 12.65 -21.24
CA LEU A 109 -15.18 13.92 -21.19
C LEU A 109 -14.25 15.13 -21.33
N ALA A 110 -13.15 15.17 -20.58
CA ALA A 110 -12.20 16.27 -20.62
C ALA A 110 -11.54 16.41 -22.00
N LYS A 111 -11.26 15.29 -22.68
CA LYS A 111 -10.75 15.30 -24.05
C LYS A 111 -11.78 15.85 -25.04
N ALA A 112 -13.03 15.42 -24.94
CA ALA A 112 -14.10 15.93 -25.80
C ALA A 112 -14.32 17.44 -25.61
N GLU A 113 -14.27 17.92 -24.37
CA GLU A 113 -14.34 19.36 -24.06
C GLU A 113 -13.16 20.13 -24.67
N LEU A 114 -11.94 19.61 -24.50
CA LEU A 114 -10.75 20.20 -25.11
C LEU A 114 -10.87 20.29 -26.64
N ASP A 115 -11.33 19.23 -27.29
CA ASP A 115 -11.51 19.20 -28.74
C ASP A 115 -12.53 20.24 -29.22
N ILE A 116 -13.63 20.43 -28.49
CA ILE A 116 -14.63 21.46 -28.78
C ILE A 116 -14.01 22.86 -28.67
N VAL A 117 -13.28 23.15 -27.59
CA VAL A 117 -12.65 24.46 -27.39
C VAL A 117 -11.60 24.74 -28.46
N LEU A 118 -10.78 23.74 -28.80
CA LEU A 118 -9.78 23.86 -29.87
C LEU A 118 -10.44 24.13 -31.23
N HIS A 119 -11.55 23.47 -31.53
CA HIS A 119 -12.31 23.70 -32.74
C HIS A 119 -12.88 25.13 -32.80
N GLN A 120 -13.50 25.61 -31.71
CA GLN A 120 -14.01 26.98 -31.62
C GLN A 120 -12.89 28.02 -31.80
N LEU A 121 -11.75 27.78 -31.16
CA LEU A 121 -10.59 28.66 -31.25
C LEU A 121 -10.05 28.75 -32.69
N ALA A 122 -10.02 27.63 -33.41
CA ALA A 122 -9.64 27.60 -34.83
C ALA A 122 -10.60 28.43 -35.70
N LEU A 123 -11.92 28.33 -35.46
CA LEU A 123 -12.91 29.14 -36.18
C LEU A 123 -12.73 30.65 -35.90
N CYS A 124 -12.53 31.03 -34.64
CA CYS A 124 -12.28 32.43 -34.28
C CYS A 124 -10.99 32.98 -34.93
N ARG A 125 -9.93 32.17 -34.99
CA ARG A 125 -8.68 32.56 -35.65
C ARG A 125 -8.82 32.71 -37.17
N ALA A 126 -9.66 31.92 -37.81
CA ALA A 126 -9.90 32.00 -39.25
C ALA A 126 -10.80 33.19 -39.64
N ALA A 127 -11.58 33.71 -38.69
CA ALA A 127 -12.47 34.85 -38.88
C ALA A 127 -11.81 36.21 -38.57
N ALA A 128 -10.56 36.22 -38.07
CA ALA A 128 -9.75 37.40 -37.77
C ALA A 128 -8.70 37.64 -38.88
#